data_AF-A0A517I9G3-F1
#
_entry.id   AF-A0A517I9G3-F1
#
_cell.length_a   1.000
_cell.length_b   1.000
_cell.length_c   1.000
_cell.angle_alpha   90.00
_cell.angle_beta   90.00
_cell.angle_gamma   90.00
#
_symmetry.space_group_name_H-M   'P 1'
#
loop_
_entity.id
_entity.type
_entity.pdbx_description
1 polymer ?
#
loop_
_entity_poly.entity_id
_entity_poly.type
_entity_poly.pdbx_seq_one_letter_code
_entity_poly.pdbx_strand_id
1 'polypeptide(L)'
;MNYIRYWQSSGESERTSIRVSESHEQIAKKGVYSGGTAPYGYTYIKSGEVNKMGKELLKLVPYEKELVIVRDIFNMVYEWGYGSNRIAKHLNEKGAPTRHGGRWSTATINTMLRSPIYKGYMAYGKRSVKSGSSLMINREEWILPEKPNKNLIFGPENV
;
A
#
# COMPACT_ATOMS: atom_id res chain seq x y z
N MET A 1 9.93 -43.47 -12.18
CA MET A 1 9.98 -42.10 -11.63
C MET A 1 9.39 -41.12 -12.63
N ASN A 2 8.48 -40.25 -12.18
CA ASN A 2 7.36 -39.70 -12.96
C ASN A 2 7.66 -38.28 -13.50
N TYR A 3 8.54 -38.17 -14.51
CA TYR A 3 9.00 -36.89 -15.08
C TYR A 3 7.91 -36.07 -15.81
N ILE A 4 6.90 -36.73 -16.38
CA ILE A 4 5.82 -36.06 -17.15
C ILE A 4 4.91 -35.24 -16.22
N ARG A 5 4.63 -35.73 -15.01
CA ARG A 5 3.81 -35.00 -14.03
C ARG A 5 4.46 -33.71 -13.53
N TYR A 6 5.78 -33.69 -13.38
CA TYR A 6 6.50 -32.47 -12.96
C TYR A 6 6.44 -31.39 -14.05
N TRP A 7 6.60 -31.76 -15.32
CA TRP A 7 6.54 -30.82 -16.43
C TRP A 7 5.13 -30.22 -16.62
N GLN A 8 4.10 -31.06 -16.46
CA GLN A 8 2.70 -30.62 -16.48
C GLN A 8 2.38 -29.73 -15.26
N SER A 9 2.89 -30.06 -14.08
CA SER A 9 2.71 -29.28 -12.84
C SER A 9 3.39 -27.90 -12.89
N SER A 10 4.60 -27.80 -13.46
CA SER A 10 5.29 -26.51 -13.63
C SER A 10 4.51 -25.58 -14.57
N GLY A 11 3.98 -26.11 -15.68
CA GLY A 11 3.18 -25.33 -16.63
C GLY A 11 1.84 -24.86 -16.06
N GLU A 12 1.16 -25.67 -15.24
CA GLU A 12 -0.09 -25.26 -14.58
C GLU A 12 0.12 -24.24 -13.45
N SER A 13 1.24 -24.36 -12.73
CA SER A 13 1.64 -23.40 -11.68
C SER A 13 1.94 -22.02 -12.28
N GLU A 14 2.67 -21.99 -13.39
CA GLU A 14 3.01 -20.73 -14.07
C GLU A 14 1.76 -20.04 -14.64
N ARG A 15 0.88 -20.79 -15.30
CA ARG A 15 -0.41 -20.28 -15.81
C ARG A 15 -1.34 -19.78 -14.71
N THR A 16 -1.26 -20.35 -13.52
CA THR A 16 -2.05 -19.90 -12.37
C THR A 16 -1.46 -18.61 -11.80
N SER A 17 -0.14 -18.53 -11.68
CA SER A 17 0.57 -17.31 -11.25
C SER A 17 0.27 -16.12 -12.15
N ILE A 18 0.33 -16.33 -13.48
CA ILE A 18 0.02 -15.30 -14.47
C ILE A 18 -1.40 -14.77 -14.28
N ARG A 19 -2.41 -15.66 -14.26
CA ARG A 19 -3.82 -15.27 -14.10
C ARG A 19 -4.10 -14.55 -12.78
N VAL A 20 -3.46 -14.97 -11.69
CA VAL A 20 -3.57 -14.28 -10.40
C VAL A 20 -2.97 -12.87 -10.49
N SER A 21 -1.78 -12.73 -11.07
CA SER A 21 -1.14 -11.42 -11.26
C SER A 21 -1.98 -10.48 -12.13
N GLU A 22 -2.52 -10.98 -13.25
CA GLU A 22 -3.41 -10.22 -14.13
C GLU A 22 -4.67 -9.78 -13.39
N SER A 23 -5.28 -10.67 -12.58
CA SER A 23 -6.44 -10.32 -11.76
C SER A 23 -6.11 -9.20 -10.76
N HIS A 24 -4.97 -9.27 -10.07
CA HIS A 24 -4.52 -8.23 -9.15
C HIS A 24 -4.24 -6.89 -9.87
N GLU A 25 -3.66 -6.93 -11.06
CA GLU A 25 -3.46 -5.74 -11.90
C GLU A 25 -4.79 -5.10 -12.29
N GLN A 26 -5.76 -5.89 -12.74
CA GLN A 26 -7.10 -5.39 -13.11
C GLN A 26 -7.82 -4.77 -11.89
N ILE A 27 -7.70 -5.38 -10.72
CA ILE A 27 -8.24 -4.86 -9.46
C ILE A 27 -7.57 -3.50 -9.11
N ALA A 28 -6.25 -3.41 -9.24
CA ALA A 28 -5.50 -2.18 -8.98
C ALA A 28 -5.86 -1.06 -9.95
N LYS A 29 -6.00 -1.36 -11.25
CA LYS A 29 -6.45 -0.39 -12.28
C LYS A 29 -7.83 0.17 -11.98
N LYS A 30 -8.75 -0.67 -11.47
CA LYS A 30 -10.08 -0.25 -11.00
C LYS A 30 -10.05 0.57 -9.71
N GLY A 31 -8.88 0.71 -9.07
CA GLY A 31 -8.77 1.36 -7.77
C GLY A 31 -9.51 0.58 -6.68
N VAL A 32 -9.66 -0.73 -6.83
CA VAL A 32 -10.18 -1.60 -5.78
C VAL A 32 -8.99 -2.14 -5.00
N TYR A 33 -9.08 -2.17 -3.67
CA TYR A 33 -7.98 -2.64 -2.85
C TYR A 33 -7.88 -4.16 -2.91
N SER A 34 -6.71 -4.69 -3.28
CA SER A 34 -6.50 -6.12 -3.54
C SER A 34 -6.08 -6.95 -2.31
N GLY A 35 -6.13 -6.36 -1.11
CA GLY A 35 -5.77 -7.02 0.15
C GLY A 35 -4.37 -6.67 0.65
N GLY A 36 -4.04 -7.13 1.87
CA GLY A 36 -2.78 -6.85 2.55
C GLY A 36 -2.93 -5.95 3.78
N THR A 37 -1.80 -5.55 4.36
CA THR A 37 -1.76 -4.71 5.56
C THR A 37 -2.13 -3.26 5.22
N ALA A 38 -3.08 -2.67 5.96
CA ALA A 38 -3.52 -1.29 5.72
C ALA A 38 -2.33 -0.33 5.91
N PRO A 39 -2.13 0.66 5.05
CA PRO A 39 -1.15 1.71 5.29
C PRO A 39 -1.52 2.53 6.54
N TYR A 40 -0.52 3.15 7.17
CA TYR A 40 -0.74 3.98 8.35
C TYR A 40 -1.63 5.18 8.01
N GLY A 41 -2.53 5.56 8.92
CA GLY A 41 -3.57 6.55 8.64
C GLY A 41 -4.83 5.95 8.01
N TYR A 42 -4.85 4.65 7.75
CA TYR A 42 -6.00 3.97 7.16
C TYR A 42 -6.27 2.65 7.88
N THR A 43 -7.54 2.27 7.91
CA THR A 43 -8.02 0.99 8.46
C THR A 43 -8.97 0.30 7.49
N TYR A 44 -9.25 -0.97 7.74
CA TYR A 44 -10.26 -1.71 6.98
C TYR A 44 -11.59 -1.72 7.71
N ILE A 45 -12.64 -1.47 6.94
CA ILE A 45 -14.00 -1.79 7.33
C ILE A 45 -14.57 -2.81 6.34
N LYS A 46 -15.51 -3.62 6.81
CA LYS A 46 -16.30 -4.49 5.94
C LYS A 46 -17.16 -3.62 5.03
N SER A 47 -17.08 -3.81 3.72
CA SER A 47 -17.87 -3.01 2.77
C SER A 47 -19.34 -3.43 2.69
N GLY A 48 -19.68 -4.62 3.22
CA GLY A 48 -20.99 -5.26 3.06
C GLY A 48 -21.19 -5.91 1.69
N GLU A 49 -20.25 -5.73 0.75
CA GLU A 49 -20.25 -6.41 -0.54
C GLU A 49 -19.54 -7.76 -0.41
N VAL A 50 -20.11 -8.79 -1.02
CA VAL A 50 -19.49 -10.12 -1.06
C VAL A 50 -18.96 -10.41 -2.46
N ASN A 51 -17.76 -10.99 -2.53
CA ASN A 51 -17.23 -11.49 -3.78
C ASN A 51 -18.01 -12.75 -4.23
N LYS A 52 -17.79 -13.20 -5.47
CA LYS A 52 -18.40 -14.43 -6.04
C LYS A 52 -18.18 -15.70 -5.20
N MET A 53 -17.19 -15.68 -4.30
CA MET A 53 -16.88 -16.76 -3.36
C MET A 53 -17.46 -16.55 -1.95
N GLY A 54 -18.40 -15.62 -1.78
CA GLY A 54 -19.06 -15.35 -0.49
C GLY A 54 -18.20 -14.62 0.55
N LYS A 55 -17.00 -14.17 0.18
CA LYS A 55 -16.11 -13.43 1.08
C LYS A 55 -16.44 -11.94 1.06
N GLU A 56 -16.66 -11.36 2.24
CA GLU A 56 -16.83 -9.91 2.41
C GLU A 56 -15.60 -9.16 1.91
N LEU A 57 -15.85 -8.15 1.07
CA LEU A 57 -14.84 -7.23 0.59
C LEU A 57 -14.51 -6.22 1.70
N LEU A 58 -13.22 -5.89 1.79
CA LEU A 58 -12.74 -4.88 2.72
C LEU A 58 -12.58 -3.56 1.98
N LYS A 59 -13.10 -2.49 2.57
CA LYS A 59 -12.89 -1.13 2.11
C LYS A 59 -11.87 -0.45 3.00
N LEU A 60 -10.88 0.17 2.38
CA LEU A 60 -9.92 1.02 3.07
C LEU A 60 -10.59 2.36 3.41
N VAL A 61 -10.51 2.77 4.67
CA VAL A 61 -11.07 4.05 5.16
C VAL A 61 -10.04 4.83 5.98
N PRO A 62 -10.11 6.16 5.96
CA PRO A 62 -9.27 7.00 6.80
C PRO A 62 -9.47 6.69 8.29
N TYR A 63 -8.37 6.62 9.05
CA TYR A 63 -8.40 6.51 10.50
C TYR A 63 -7.85 7.78 11.14
N GLU A 64 -8.75 8.61 11.66
CA GLU A 64 -8.43 9.99 12.08
C GLU A 64 -7.26 10.08 13.06
N LYS A 65 -7.19 9.20 14.07
CA LYS A 65 -6.13 9.24 15.08
C LYS A 65 -4.72 9.08 14.47
N GLU A 66 -4.57 8.19 13.50
CA GLU A 66 -3.30 8.01 12.81
C GLU A 66 -3.10 9.09 11.74
N LEU A 67 -4.17 9.57 11.10
CA LEU A 67 -4.09 10.63 10.10
C LEU A 67 -3.60 11.95 10.68
N VAL A 68 -3.89 12.28 11.93
CA VAL A 68 -3.29 13.45 12.61
C VAL A 68 -1.77 13.37 12.56
N ILE A 69 -1.19 12.21 12.83
CA ILE A 69 0.26 12.01 12.79
C ILE A 69 0.78 12.08 11.35
N VAL A 70 0.03 11.56 10.38
CA VAL A 70 0.36 11.73 8.96
C VAL A 70 0.35 13.21 8.57
N ARG A 71 -0.65 13.99 9.02
CA ARG A 71 -0.74 15.45 8.83
C ARG A 71 0.49 16.16 9.36
N ASP A 72 0.86 15.86 10.59
CA ASP A 72 2.05 16.38 11.24
C ASP A 72 3.33 16.07 10.45
N ILE A 73 3.48 14.84 9.95
CA ILE A 73 4.65 14.43 9.15
C ILE A 73 4.77 15.28 7.87
N PHE A 74 3.68 15.40 7.10
CA PHE A 74 3.72 16.16 5.84
C PHE A 74 3.86 17.66 6.08
N ASN A 75 3.21 18.20 7.12
CA ASN A 75 3.39 19.60 7.52
C ASN A 75 4.84 19.89 7.93
N MET A 76 5.50 18.97 8.64
CA MET A 76 6.93 19.14 8.99
C MET A 76 7.85 19.22 7.78
N VAL A 77 7.53 18.49 6.71
CA VAL A 77 8.28 18.57 5.45
C VAL A 77 7.96 19.88 4.73
N TYR A 78 6.69 20.26 4.64
CA TYR A 78 6.24 21.40 3.86
C TYR A 78 6.60 22.75 4.49
N GLU A 79 6.30 22.93 5.78
CA GLU A 79 6.50 24.19 6.50
C GLU A 79 7.95 24.39 6.95
N TRP A 80 8.60 23.33 7.45
CA TRP A 80 9.91 23.43 8.09
C TRP A 80 11.05 22.77 7.30
N GLY A 81 10.77 22.11 6.18
CA GLY A 81 11.79 21.43 5.38
C GLY A 81 12.48 20.28 6.11
N TYR A 82 11.81 19.64 7.07
CA TYR A 82 12.46 18.59 7.88
C TYR A 82 12.78 17.34 7.06
N GLY A 83 14.01 16.85 7.22
CA GLY A 83 14.41 15.54 6.70
C GLY A 83 13.78 14.39 7.50
N SER A 84 13.65 13.22 6.86
CA SER A 84 13.00 12.03 7.44
C SER A 84 13.61 11.56 8.77
N ASN A 85 14.92 11.73 8.97
CA ASN A 85 15.58 11.41 10.23
C ASN A 85 15.10 12.35 11.36
N ARG A 86 15.06 13.66 11.08
CA ARG A 86 14.60 14.68 12.03
C ARG A 86 13.14 14.46 12.41
N ILE A 87 12.29 14.11 11.45
CA ILE A 87 10.87 13.78 11.69
C ILE A 87 10.75 12.55 12.60
N ALA A 88 11.47 11.47 12.30
CA ALA A 88 11.43 10.26 13.13
C ALA A 88 11.87 10.55 14.57
N LYS A 89 12.93 11.33 14.76
CA LYS A 89 13.39 11.76 16.08
C LYS A 89 12.32 12.57 16.81
N HIS A 90 11.76 13.58 16.15
CA HIS A 90 10.74 14.47 16.71
C HIS A 90 9.48 13.71 17.14
N LEU A 91 8.99 12.77 16.32
CA LEU A 91 7.83 11.95 16.66
C LEU A 91 8.10 11.03 17.86
N ASN A 92 9.30 10.46 17.92
CA ASN A 92 9.70 9.62 19.05
C ASN A 92 9.86 10.42 20.35
N GLU A 93 10.37 11.65 20.28
CA GLU A 93 10.48 12.56 21.44
C GLU A 93 9.11 13.01 21.94
N LYS A 94 8.16 13.23 21.03
CA LYS A 94 6.75 13.49 21.37
C LYS A 94 6.00 12.26 21.91
N GLY A 95 6.61 11.07 21.89
CA GLY A 95 5.97 9.82 22.32
C GLY A 95 4.86 9.34 21.39
N ALA A 96 4.83 9.78 20.12
CA ALA A 96 3.83 9.34 19.16
C ALA A 96 4.07 7.88 18.74
N PRO A 97 3.16 6.93 19.04
CA PRO A 97 3.39 5.53 18.73
C PRO A 97 3.14 5.22 17.26
N THR A 98 3.91 4.29 16.70
CA THR A 98 3.52 3.60 15.46
C THR A 98 2.32 2.68 15.71
N ARG A 99 1.70 2.12 14.65
CA ARG A 99 0.49 1.28 14.80
C ARG A 99 0.66 0.09 15.74
N HIS A 100 1.89 -0.43 15.85
CA HIS A 100 2.23 -1.55 16.73
C HIS A 100 2.90 -1.09 18.05
N GLY A 101 2.82 0.19 18.39
CA GLY A 101 3.42 0.76 19.61
C GLY A 101 4.94 0.92 19.56
N GLY A 102 5.58 0.64 18.42
CA GLY A 102 7.03 0.82 18.23
C GLY A 102 7.44 2.26 17.93
N ARG A 103 8.76 2.47 17.81
CA ARG A 103 9.38 3.76 17.47
C ARG A 103 9.37 4.02 15.96
N TRP A 104 9.33 5.30 15.60
CA TRP A 104 9.49 5.76 14.22
C TRP A 104 10.93 5.57 13.74
N SER A 105 11.07 4.95 12.57
CA SER A 105 12.34 4.83 11.86
C SER A 105 12.38 5.75 10.64
N THR A 106 13.57 6.21 10.26
CA THR A 106 13.80 7.00 9.04
C THR A 106 13.29 6.28 7.79
N ALA A 107 13.43 4.96 7.72
CA ALA A 107 12.97 4.13 6.60
C ALA A 107 11.44 4.13 6.48
N THR A 108 10.74 4.06 7.62
CA THR A 108 9.27 4.15 7.68
C THR A 108 8.79 5.50 7.18
N ILE A 109 9.38 6.60 7.67
CA ILE A 109 9.02 7.96 7.24
C ILE A 109 9.29 8.14 5.74
N ASN A 110 10.44 7.71 5.23
CA ASN A 110 10.75 7.78 3.79
C ASN A 110 9.73 7.00 2.95
N THR A 111 9.31 5.83 3.42
CA THR A 111 8.30 5.02 2.74
C THR A 111 6.94 5.71 2.73
N MET A 112 6.57 6.38 3.84
CA MET A 112 5.33 7.16 3.91
C MET A 112 5.35 8.35 2.96
N LEU A 113 6.39 9.17 3.00
CA LEU A 113 6.51 10.38 2.16
C LEU A 113 6.50 10.04 0.65
N ARG A 114 7.01 8.86 0.27
CA ARG A 114 7.01 8.38 -1.12
C ARG A 114 5.73 7.62 -1.49
N SER A 115 4.84 7.36 -0.54
CA SER A 115 3.66 6.53 -0.78
C SER A 115 2.59 7.33 -1.54
N PRO A 116 2.14 6.85 -2.72
CA PRO A 116 1.11 7.52 -3.51
C PRO A 116 -0.30 7.36 -2.92
N ILE A 117 -0.46 6.53 -1.87
CA ILE A 117 -1.76 6.31 -1.24
C ILE A 117 -2.32 7.56 -0.57
N TYR A 118 -1.46 8.40 0.00
CA TYR A 118 -1.88 9.66 0.61
C TYR A 118 -2.39 10.66 -0.44
N LYS A 119 -2.13 10.42 -1.73
CA LYS A 119 -2.72 11.16 -2.85
C LYS A 119 -3.96 10.47 -3.44
N GLY A 120 -4.46 9.42 -2.79
CA GLY A 120 -5.60 8.62 -3.26
C GLY A 120 -5.27 7.55 -4.30
N TYR A 121 -3.99 7.31 -4.62
CA TYR A 121 -3.59 6.32 -5.62
C TYR A 121 -3.14 5.00 -4.98
N MET A 122 -3.86 3.92 -5.29
CA MET A 122 -3.51 2.56 -4.88
C MET A 122 -2.54 1.94 -5.89
N ALA A 123 -1.25 2.10 -5.64
CA ALA A 123 -0.20 1.55 -6.51
C ALA A 123 0.00 0.04 -6.32
N TYR A 124 -0.01 -0.70 -7.43
CA TYR A 124 0.35 -2.12 -7.51
C TYR A 124 1.66 -2.31 -8.28
N GLY A 125 2.32 -3.48 -8.11
CA GLY A 125 3.55 -3.80 -8.83
C GLY A 125 4.83 -3.14 -8.30
N LYS A 126 4.90 -2.76 -7.01
CA LYS A 126 6.10 -2.09 -6.45
C LYS A 126 7.35 -2.98 -6.41
N ARG A 127 7.17 -4.30 -6.51
CA ARG A 127 8.23 -5.30 -6.52
C ARG A 127 7.95 -6.33 -7.60
N SER A 128 8.98 -6.71 -8.34
CA SER A 128 8.96 -7.85 -9.27
C SER A 128 9.94 -8.88 -8.77
N VAL A 129 9.51 -10.14 -8.71
CA VAL A 129 10.44 -11.25 -8.51
C VAL A 129 10.93 -11.67 -9.89
N LYS A 130 12.21 -11.45 -10.19
CA LYS A 130 12.88 -11.98 -11.38
C LYS A 130 14.00 -12.93 -10.93
N SER A 131 14.01 -14.14 -11.46
CA SER A 131 15.07 -15.14 -11.20
C SER A 131 15.36 -15.38 -9.70
N GLY A 132 14.31 -15.49 -8.88
CA GLY A 132 14.42 -15.73 -7.44
C GLY A 132 14.77 -14.51 -6.58
N SER A 133 15.07 -13.36 -7.19
CA SER A 133 15.37 -12.11 -6.47
C SER A 133 14.21 -11.12 -6.57
N SER A 134 13.77 -10.57 -5.43
CA SER A 134 12.74 -9.53 -5.38
C SER A 134 13.37 -8.15 -5.62
N LEU A 135 13.22 -7.63 -6.83
CA LEU A 135 13.68 -6.29 -7.21
C LEU A 135 12.58 -5.25 -6.99
N MET A 136 12.97 -4.06 -6.55
CA MET A 136 12.07 -2.91 -6.47
C MET A 136 11.92 -2.30 -7.86
N ILE A 137 10.68 -2.14 -8.32
CA ILE A 137 10.42 -1.56 -9.65
C ILE A 137 10.44 -0.03 -9.54
N ASN A 138 10.97 0.63 -10.57
CA ASN A 138 10.91 2.08 -10.69
C ASN A 138 9.48 2.58 -10.58
N ARG A 139 9.33 3.79 -10.02
CA ARG A 139 8.04 4.40 -9.74
C ARG A 139 7.19 4.61 -11.00
N GLU A 140 7.83 4.85 -12.14
CA GLU A 140 7.19 5.10 -13.44
C GLU A 140 6.51 3.85 -13.99
N GLU A 141 6.99 2.67 -13.61
CA GLU A 141 6.42 1.38 -14.01
C GLU A 141 5.35 0.90 -13.02
N TRP A 142 4.99 1.70 -12.01
CA TRP A 142 3.92 1.34 -11.08
C TRP A 142 2.56 1.44 -11.74
N ILE A 143 1.73 0.43 -11.50
CA ILE A 143 0.35 0.43 -11.96
C ILE A 143 -0.45 1.29 -10.99
N LEU A 144 -0.86 2.48 -11.45
CA LEU A 144 -1.75 3.38 -10.73
C LEU A 144 -3.15 3.35 -11.36
N PRO A 145 -4.22 3.48 -10.56
CA PRO A 145 -5.57 3.68 -11.10
C PRO A 145 -5.67 5.02 -11.84
N GLU A 146 -6.49 5.08 -12.88
CA GLU A 146 -6.69 6.29 -13.69
C GLU A 146 -7.21 7.48 -12.87
N LYS A 147 -8.01 7.19 -11.83
CA LYS A 147 -8.59 8.21 -10.94
C LYS A 147 -8.20 7.94 -9.49
N PRO A 148 -7.83 8.98 -8.73
CA PRO A 148 -7.59 8.84 -7.30
C PRO A 148 -8.91 8.55 -6.59
N ASN A 149 -8.87 7.68 -5.59
CA ASN A 149 -10.02 7.43 -4.73
C ASN A 149 -10.18 8.61 -3.78
N LYS A 150 -11.19 9.45 -4.00
CA LYS A 150 -11.46 10.67 -3.22
C LYS A 150 -11.56 10.42 -1.72
N ASN A 151 -12.09 9.25 -1.31
CA ASN A 151 -12.21 8.88 0.09
C ASN A 151 -10.86 8.63 0.78
N LEU A 152 -9.79 8.52 -0.01
CA LEU A 152 -8.43 8.26 0.47
C LEU A 152 -7.51 9.47 0.32
N ILE A 153 -7.96 10.55 -0.33
CA ILE A 153 -7.13 11.73 -0.56
C ILE A 153 -6.89 12.43 0.79
N PHE A 154 -5.62 12.63 1.09
CA PHE A 154 -5.14 13.46 2.17
C PHE A 154 -4.74 14.82 1.57
N GLY A 155 -5.46 15.89 1.93
CA GLY A 155 -5.26 17.25 1.39
C GLY A 155 -6.47 18.16 1.64
N PRO A 156 -6.35 19.48 1.43
CA PRO A 156 -7.35 20.49 1.81
C PRO A 156 -8.66 20.45 1.00
N GLU A 157 -8.84 19.52 0.06
CA GLU A 157 -10.12 19.35 -0.66
C GLU A 157 -11.22 18.67 0.17
N ASN A 158 -11.01 18.49 1.48
CA ASN A 158 -12.01 18.01 2.44
C ASN A 158 -12.36 19.10 3.49
N VAL A 159 -12.36 20.37 3.09
CA VAL A 159 -13.00 21.49 3.80
C VAL A 159 -14.02 22.13 2.87
#